data_AF-A0A2D6NHM1-F1
#
_entry.id   AF-A0A2D6NHM1-F1
#
_cell.length_a   1.000
_cell.length_b   1.000
_cell.length_c   1.000
_cell.angle_alpha   90.00
_cell.angle_beta   90.00
_cell.angle_gamma   90.00
#
_symmetry.space_group_name_H-M   'P 1'
#
loop_
_entity.id
_entity.type
_entity.pdbx_description
1 polymer ?
#
loop_
_entity_poly.entity_id
_entity_poly.type
_entity_poly.pdbx_seq_one_letter_code
_entity_poly.pdbx_strand_id
1 'polypeptide(L)' 'MPLCSFCRKQYEFPRGTTVILKAGEAKFYCSSKCRKNSEMGRNNKKVKWIRKSDQVKAMHAKKKKK' A
#
# COMPACT_ATOMS: atom_id res chain seq x y z
N MET A 1 13.01 -2.64 -4.91
CA MET A 1 12.18 -2.95 -3.73
C MET A 1 10.71 -2.94 -4.11
N PRO A 2 9.94 -4.02 -3.88
CA PRO A 2 8.51 -4.03 -4.16
C PRO A 2 7.77 -3.01 -3.28
N LEU A 3 6.79 -2.33 -3.90
CA LEU A 3 5.97 -1.31 -3.26
C LEU A 3 4.62 -1.91 -2.89
N CYS A 4 4.24 -1.81 -1.62
CA CYS A 4 2.95 -2.30 -1.18
C CYS A 4 1.81 -1.44 -1.76
N SER A 5 0.86 -2.09 -2.45
CA SER A 5 -0.33 -1.44 -3.00
C SER A 5 -1.19 -0.76 -1.93
N PHE A 6 -1.10 -1.23 -0.67
CA PHE A 6 -1.90 -0.70 0.44
C PHE A 6 -1.22 0.48 1.16
N CYS A 7 -0.11 0.22 1.83
CA CYS A 7 0.56 1.21 2.66
C CYS A 7 1.60 2.06 1.89
N ARG A 8 1.85 1.74 0.61
CA ARG A 8 2.89 2.34 -0.23
C ARG A 8 4.29 2.27 0.37
N LYS A 9 4.47 1.42 1.38
CA LYS A 9 5.76 1.14 1.97
C LYS A 9 6.58 0.28 1.04
N GLN A 10 7.83 0.68 0.84
CA GLN A 10 8.85 -0.23 0.33
C GLN A 10 9.13 -1.28 1.41
N TYR A 11 9.17 -2.54 1.02
CA TYR A 11 9.51 -3.65 1.91
C TYR A 11 10.61 -4.50 1.28
N GLU A 12 11.44 -5.11 2.12
CA GLU A 12 12.55 -5.97 1.70
C GLU A 12 12.04 -7.37 1.31
N PHE A 13 12.58 -7.90 0.22
CA PHE A 13 12.35 -9.28 -0.22
C PHE A 13 13.12 -10.25 0.70
N PRO A 14 12.58 -11.42 1.12
CA PRO A 14 11.40 -12.15 0.62
C PRO A 14 10.11 -11.93 1.43
N ARG A 15 9.95 -10.81 2.15
CA ARG A 15 8.73 -10.57 2.94
C ARG A 15 7.56 -10.16 2.04
N GLY A 16 6.33 -10.47 2.43
CA GLY A 16 5.11 -9.99 1.78
C GLY A 16 4.28 -11.08 1.12
N THR A 17 3.14 -10.69 0.57
CA THR A 17 2.19 -11.59 -0.10
C THR A 17 1.67 -10.91 -1.36
N THR A 18 1.76 -11.62 -2.48
CA THR A 18 1.15 -11.20 -3.74
C THR A 18 -0.20 -11.89 -3.87
N VAL A 19 -1.28 -11.12 -4.01
CA VAL A 19 -2.61 -11.65 -4.26
C VAL A 19 -2.99 -11.28 -5.68
N ILE A 20 -3.24 -12.28 -6.51
CA ILE A 20 -3.74 -12.09 -7.88
C ILE A 20 -5.27 -12.10 -7.82
N LEU A 21 -5.88 -11.03 -8.33
CA LEU A 21 -7.33 -10.93 -8.45
C LEU A 21 -7.82 -11.79 -9.61
N LYS A 22 -9.11 -12.15 -9.59
CA LYS A 22 -9.77 -12.87 -10.71
C LYS A 22 -9.66 -12.12 -12.05
N ALA A 23 -9.52 -10.80 -12.01
CA ALA A 23 -9.31 -9.94 -13.19
C ALA A 23 -7.85 -9.93 -13.70
N GLY A 24 -6.94 -10.69 -13.09
CA GLY A 24 -5.52 -10.72 -13.44
C GLY A 24 -4.66 -9.64 -12.77
N GLU A 25 -5.26 -8.72 -12.02
CA GLU A 25 -4.51 -7.68 -11.31
C GLU A 25 -3.71 -8.25 -10.13
N ALA A 26 -2.40 -8.02 -10.11
CA ALA A 26 -1.54 -8.37 -8.99
C ALA A 26 -1.50 -7.26 -7.93
N LYS A 27 -1.94 -7.56 -6.70
CA LYS A 27 -1.80 -6.68 -5.53
C LYS A 27 -0.69 -7.16 -4.63
N PHE A 28 0.29 -6.29 -4.40
CA PHE A 28 1.42 -6.55 -3.52
C PHE A 28 1.13 -6.03 -2.11
N TYR A 29 1.21 -6.91 -1.11
CA TYR A 29 1.02 -6.55 0.29
C TYR A 29 2.30 -6.80 1.09
N CYS A 30 2.68 -5.82 1.92
CA CYS A 30 3.83 -5.96 2.82
C CYS A 30 3.54 -6.89 4.02
N SER A 31 2.28 -7.05 4.43
CA SER A 31 1.90 -7.84 5.61
C SER A 31 0.42 -8.21 5.62
N SER A 32 0.08 -9.21 6.44
CA SER A 32 -1.30 -9.65 6.70
C SER A 32 -2.22 -8.51 7.15
N LYS A 33 -1.68 -7.51 7.88
CA LYS A 33 -2.41 -6.29 8.26
C LYS A 33 -2.93 -5.54 7.04
N CYS A 34 -2.12 -5.37 6.01
CA CYS A 34 -2.54 -4.68 4.79
C CYS A 34 -3.55 -5.49 3.99
N ARG A 35 -3.37 -6.82 3.96
CA ARG A 35 -4.31 -7.74 3.30
C ARG A 35 -5.70 -7.67 3.93
N LYS A 36 -5.80 -7.90 5.24
CA LYS A 36 -7.07 -7.84 6.00
C LYS A 36 -7.74 -6.47 5.88
N ASN A 37 -6.95 -5.39 5.90
CA ASN A 37 -7.50 -4.04 5.77
C ASN A 37 -8.04 -3.74 4.37
N SER A 38 -7.45 -4.35 3.32
CA SER A 38 -8.00 -4.31 1.97
C SER A 38 -9.24 -5.18 1.81
N GLU A 39 -9.27 -6.37 2.43
CA GLU A 39 -10.43 -7.28 2.44
C GLU A 39 -11.64 -6.63 3.14
N MET A 40 -11.40 -5.87 4.21
CA MET A 40 -12.43 -5.08 4.90
C MET A 40 -12.92 -3.85 4.11
N GLY A 41 -12.45 -3.62 2.87
CA GLY A 41 -12.87 -2.49 2.04
C GLY A 41 -12.42 -1.11 2.58
N ARG A 42 -11.45 -1.07 3.50
CA ARG A 42 -11.00 0.21 4.07
C ARG A 42 -10.14 0.95 3.06
N ASN A 43 -10.63 2.10 2.64
CA ASN A 43 -9.92 3.00 1.73
C ASN A 43 -8.64 3.57 2.36
N ASN A 44 -7.48 3.29 1.74
CA ASN A 44 -6.16 3.70 2.25
C ASN A 44 -6.06 5.21 2.48
N LYS A 45 -6.77 6.00 1.65
CA LYS A 45 -6.83 7.47 1.72
C LYS A 45 -7.46 7.98 3.03
N LYS A 46 -8.39 7.21 3.61
CA LYS A 46 -9.12 7.58 4.84
C LYS A 46 -8.43 7.07 6.12
N VAL A 47 -7.47 6.15 5.99
CA VAL A 47 -6.81 5.51 7.13
C VAL A 47 -5.70 6.41 7.70
N LYS A 48 -5.89 6.88 8.94
CA LYS A 48 -4.97 7.83 9.61
C LYS A 48 -3.51 7.35 9.64
N TRP A 49 -3.25 6.06 9.91
CA TRP A 49 -1.89 5.53 10.00
C TRP A 49 -1.16 5.44 8.65
N ILE A 50 -1.90 5.41 7.54
CA ILE A 50 -1.33 5.48 6.19
C ILE A 50 -1.10 6.93 5.80
N ARG A 51 -2.06 7.81 6.09
CA ARG A 51 -1.94 9.26 5.81
C ARG A 51 -0.79 9.91 6.57
N LYS A 52 -0.50 9.44 7.78
CA LYS A 52 0.62 9.90 8.59
C LYS A 52 1.97 9.36 8.13
N SER A 53 2.01 8.31 7.30
CA SER A 53 3.28 7.76 6.83
C SER A 53 4.01 8.76 5.93
N ASP A 54 5.29 8.94 6.19
CA ASP A 54 6.12 9.96 5.52
C ASP A 54 6.24 9.71 4.02
N GLN A 55 6.12 8.45 3.60
CA GLN A 55 6.14 8.06 2.19
C GLN A 55 4.90 8.54 1.42
N VAL A 56 3.72 8.57 2.06
CA VAL A 56 2.49 9.10 1.44
C VAL A 56 2.51 10.63 1.41
N LYS A 57 3.05 11.28 2.46
CA LYS A 57 3.25 12.73 2.50
C LYS A 57 4.25 13.19 1.42
N ALA A 58 5.37 12.50 1.28
CA ALA A 58 6.38 12.78 0.26
C ALA A 58 5.83 12.64 -1.17
N MET A 59 4.98 11.64 -1.43
CA MET A 59 4.29 11.51 -2.72
C MET A 59 3.32 12.68 -2.98
N HIS A 60 2.52 13.09 -1.98
CA HIS A 60 1.62 14.23 -2.13
C HIS A 60 2.38 15.55 -2.34
N ALA A 61 3.51 15.74 -1.67
CA ALA A 61 4.37 16.91 -1.85
C ALA A 61 4.96 16.97 -3.27
N LYS A 62 5.41 15.82 -3.82
CA LYS A 62 5.88 15.75 -5.22
C LYS A 62 4.78 16.06 -6.24
N LYS A 63 3.55 15.63 -5.99
CA LYS A 63 2.40 15.87 -6.90
C LYS A 63 1.94 17.33 -6.90
N LYS A 64 2.28 18.11 -5.88
CA LYS A 64 1.93 19.54 -5.76
C LYS A 64 2.94 20.47 -6.43
N LYS A 65 4.08 19.92 -6.89
CA LYS A 65 5.23 20.65 -7.43
C LYS A 65 5.37 20.51 -8.96
N LYS A 66 4.46 19.78 -9.60
CA LYS A 66 4.33 19.57 -11.04
C LYS A 66 2.94 20.05 -11.45
#